data_AF-A0A2D2D513-F1
#
_entry.id   AF-A0A2D2D513-F1
#
_cell.length_a   1.000
_cell.length_b   1.000
_cell.length_c   1.000
_cell.angle_alpha   90.00
_cell.angle_beta   90.00
_cell.angle_gamma   90.00
#
_symmetry.space_group_name_H-M   'P 1'
#
loop_
_entity.id
_entity.type
_entity.pdbx_description
1 polymer ?
#
loop_
_entity_poly.entity_id
_entity_poly.type
_entity_poly.pdbx_seq_one_letter_code
_entity_poly.pdbx_strand_id
1 'polypeptide(L)'
;MALESENSSLDWLCLVLAPAVLASMELFHPAHFTHAPGMYAYLSAARPYAPAFEALGYSGPHWWVALHLIQLPMLALVALGLWRLVDGVSEGVAGLAARLSRAGAFVFAILYTALDSIGGVGLGRSILDLEAMRAAGSLTPEEAAGAVKLLDAVWVDPVTGGVGSFVSLGGSWAAFVAAAAAAFALGASRRAPWPALALLLFFGWELQISHAAPHGPAAFASLMAAALWLRLEPRLRVFSARPGSAPSEAVGASFSVGERILVDRTIPLDRKTL
;
A
#
# COMPACT_ATOMS: atom_id res chain seq x y z
N MET A 1 15.55 15.50 -7.32
CA MET A 1 14.56 16.49 -6.86
C MET A 1 13.43 15.70 -6.23
N ALA A 2 13.49 15.54 -4.90
CA ALA A 2 12.77 14.52 -4.16
C ALA A 2 11.66 15.17 -3.34
N LEU A 3 10.40 14.86 -3.64
CA LEU A 3 9.24 15.01 -2.74
C LEU A 3 9.14 16.34 -1.95
N GLU A 4 9.50 17.48 -2.55
CA GLU A 4 9.20 18.82 -2.01
C GLU A 4 7.89 19.38 -2.60
N SER A 5 6.93 18.53 -2.94
CA SER A 5 5.62 19.00 -3.40
C SER A 5 4.69 19.26 -2.22
N GLU A 6 3.79 20.23 -2.39
CA GLU A 6 2.76 20.71 -1.44
C GLU A 6 1.86 19.61 -0.82
N ASN A 7 2.05 18.33 -1.16
CA ASN A 7 1.22 17.20 -0.73
C ASN A 7 1.95 16.22 0.21
N SER A 8 2.96 16.66 0.96
CA SER A 8 3.66 15.79 1.93
C SER A 8 2.69 15.07 2.88
N SER A 9 1.61 15.73 3.31
CA SER A 9 0.63 15.15 4.23
C SER A 9 -0.15 13.99 3.62
N LEU A 10 -0.53 14.09 2.34
CA LEU A 10 -1.26 13.02 1.66
C LEU A 10 -0.39 11.79 1.47
N ASP A 11 0.88 11.95 1.13
CA ASP A 11 1.77 10.80 0.99
C ASP A 11 2.05 10.13 2.34
N TRP A 12 2.17 10.88 3.44
CA TRP A 12 2.25 10.31 4.79
C TRP A 12 1.00 9.50 5.13
N LEU A 13 -0.17 10.05 4.80
CA LEU A 13 -1.44 9.37 5.00
C LEU A 13 -1.49 8.05 4.22
N CYS A 14 -1.17 8.08 2.92
CA CYS A 14 -1.30 6.94 2.01
C CYS A 14 -0.23 5.86 2.17
N LEU A 15 1.02 6.25 2.45
CA LEU A 15 2.17 5.33 2.43
C LEU A 15 2.74 5.01 3.81
N VAL A 16 2.27 5.66 4.87
CA VAL A 16 2.73 5.38 6.24
C VAL A 16 1.55 5.12 7.17
N LEU A 17 0.63 6.07 7.32
CA LEU A 17 -0.46 5.92 8.30
C LEU A 17 -1.42 4.79 7.92
N ALA A 18 -1.92 4.77 6.68
CA ALA A 18 -2.82 3.71 6.23
C ALA A 18 -2.16 2.31 6.29
N PRO A 19 -0.92 2.10 5.78
CA PRO A 19 -0.21 0.85 5.98
C PRO A 19 0.04 0.48 7.45
N ALA A 20 0.31 1.44 8.35
CA ALA A 20 0.49 1.15 9.77
C ALA A 20 -0.80 0.66 10.43
N VAL A 21 -1.94 1.29 10.10
CA VAL A 21 -3.27 0.86 10.57
C VAL A 21 -3.58 -0.55 10.08
N LEU A 22 -3.41 -0.80 8.77
CA LEU A 22 -3.61 -2.11 8.18
C LEU A 22 -2.68 -3.15 8.82
N ALA A 23 -1.37 -2.90 8.87
CA ALA A 23 -0.41 -3.83 9.45
C ALA A 23 -0.76 -4.24 10.89
N SER A 24 -1.29 -3.31 11.68
CA SER A 24 -1.69 -3.56 13.07
C SER A 24 -3.00 -4.35 13.18
N MET A 25 -3.99 -3.99 12.36
CA MET A 25 -5.32 -4.61 12.35
C MET A 25 -5.28 -6.05 11.82
N GLU A 26 -4.52 -6.28 10.76
CA GLU A 26 -4.44 -7.58 10.08
C GLU A 26 -3.85 -8.67 10.98
N LEU A 27 -3.12 -8.31 12.05
CA LEU A 27 -2.68 -9.27 13.08
C LEU A 27 -3.85 -10.00 13.76
N PHE A 28 -5.05 -9.41 13.71
CA PHE A 28 -6.30 -9.97 14.24
C PHE A 28 -7.27 -10.38 13.13
N HIS A 29 -6.77 -10.54 11.91
CA HIS A 29 -7.54 -11.00 10.76
C HIS A 29 -7.24 -12.48 10.49
N PRO A 30 -8.16 -13.40 10.88
CA PRO A 30 -7.92 -14.83 10.78
C PRO A 30 -7.86 -15.31 9.33
N ALA A 31 -7.16 -16.43 9.12
CA ALA A 31 -7.08 -17.13 7.83
C ALA A 31 -7.37 -18.63 8.01
N HIS A 32 -7.31 -19.40 6.92
CA HIS A 32 -7.36 -20.88 6.90
C HIS A 32 -8.61 -21.55 7.48
N PHE A 33 -9.70 -20.81 7.67
CA PHE A 33 -10.96 -21.37 8.20
C PHE A 33 -11.93 -21.87 7.11
N THR A 34 -11.67 -21.61 5.83
CA THR A 34 -12.58 -21.90 4.70
C THR A 34 -13.10 -23.35 4.68
N HIS A 35 -12.21 -24.33 4.88
CA HIS A 35 -12.57 -25.75 4.81
C HIS A 35 -12.86 -26.37 6.17
N ALA A 36 -12.12 -25.96 7.20
CA ALA A 36 -12.28 -26.45 8.56
C ALA A 36 -12.01 -25.30 9.54
N PRO A 37 -12.97 -24.91 10.40
CA PRO A 37 -14.29 -25.52 10.60
C PRO A 37 -15.35 -25.13 9.55
N GLY A 38 -15.01 -24.30 8.57
CA GLY A 38 -15.95 -23.63 7.66
C GLY A 38 -16.10 -22.16 8.02
N MET A 39 -16.41 -21.32 7.02
CA MET A 39 -16.49 -19.87 7.19
C MET A 39 -17.50 -19.48 8.25
N TYR A 40 -18.75 -19.94 8.14
CA TYR A 40 -19.79 -19.56 9.09
C TYR A 40 -19.45 -20.02 10.51
N ALA A 41 -19.03 -21.28 10.63
CA ALA A 41 -18.68 -21.88 11.91
C ALA A 41 -17.56 -21.11 12.60
N TYR A 42 -16.56 -20.63 11.86
CA TYR A 42 -15.48 -19.85 12.43
C TYR A 42 -15.91 -18.42 12.80
N LEU A 43 -16.47 -17.69 11.83
CA LEU A 43 -16.74 -16.24 11.94
C LEU A 43 -17.95 -15.88 12.82
N SER A 44 -18.86 -16.81 13.08
CA SER A 44 -20.05 -16.54 13.92
C SER A 44 -19.75 -16.34 15.42
N ALA A 45 -18.54 -16.64 15.88
CA ALA A 45 -18.20 -16.58 17.30
C ALA A 45 -16.79 -16.06 17.56
N ALA A 46 -16.58 -15.48 18.74
CA ALA A 46 -15.23 -15.15 19.20
C ALA A 46 -14.37 -16.42 19.36
N ARG A 47 -13.10 -16.31 19.01
CA ARG A 47 -12.11 -17.40 19.09
C ARG A 47 -10.86 -16.91 19.83
N PRO A 48 -10.34 -17.69 20.80
CA PRO A 48 -9.03 -17.42 21.36
C PRO A 48 -7.95 -17.64 20.30
N TYR A 49 -6.72 -17.22 20.61
CA TYR A 49 -5.55 -17.52 19.77
C TYR A 49 -5.46 -19.02 19.47
N ALA A 50 -5.32 -19.34 18.19
CA ALA A 50 -5.07 -20.69 17.71
C ALA A 50 -4.13 -20.61 16.50
N PRO A 51 -2.92 -21.21 16.55
CA PRO A 51 -1.91 -21.06 15.51
C PRO A 51 -2.40 -21.44 14.10
N ALA A 52 -3.36 -22.37 14.00
CA ALA A 52 -3.92 -22.84 12.73
C ALA A 52 -4.64 -21.76 11.92
N PHE A 53 -5.02 -20.64 12.53
CA PHE A 53 -5.75 -19.55 11.86
C PHE A 53 -4.93 -18.26 11.77
N GLU A 54 -3.66 -18.31 12.17
CA GLU A 54 -2.61 -17.29 11.95
C GLU A 54 -2.89 -15.86 12.49
N ALA A 55 -4.01 -15.63 13.16
CA ALA A 55 -4.32 -14.39 13.88
C ALA A 55 -3.99 -14.49 15.37
N LEU A 56 -3.58 -13.36 15.97
CA LEU A 56 -3.33 -13.21 17.42
C LEU A 56 -4.60 -13.40 18.27
N GLY A 57 -5.78 -13.32 17.65
CA GLY A 57 -7.08 -13.58 18.25
C GLY A 57 -8.19 -13.09 17.33
N TYR A 58 -9.42 -13.53 17.59
CA TYR A 58 -10.60 -13.10 16.85
C TYR A 58 -11.75 -12.80 17.80
N SER A 59 -12.14 -11.53 17.92
CA SER A 59 -13.18 -11.10 18.87
C SER A 59 -14.61 -11.37 18.41
N GLY A 60 -14.81 -12.01 17.25
CA GLY A 60 -16.11 -12.40 16.73
C GLY A 60 -16.62 -11.54 15.56
N PRO A 61 -17.88 -11.74 15.13
CA PRO A 61 -18.40 -11.20 13.87
C PRO A 61 -18.47 -9.67 13.84
N HIS A 62 -18.64 -8.99 14.99
CA HIS A 62 -18.56 -7.53 15.04
C HIS A 62 -17.18 -7.00 14.68
N TRP A 63 -16.11 -7.69 15.10
CA TRP A 63 -14.75 -7.33 14.71
C TRP A 63 -14.54 -7.56 13.22
N TRP A 64 -15.03 -8.67 12.66
CA TRP A 64 -14.98 -8.92 11.21
C TRP A 64 -15.58 -7.77 10.39
N VAL A 65 -16.75 -7.27 10.79
CA VAL A 65 -17.37 -6.12 10.10
C VAL A 65 -16.56 -4.85 10.31
N ALA A 66 -16.13 -4.57 11.55
CA ALA A 66 -15.38 -3.35 11.87
C ALA A 66 -14.04 -3.28 11.12
N LEU A 67 -13.31 -4.39 11.06
CA LEU A 67 -12.00 -4.44 10.42
C LEU A 67 -12.14 -4.16 8.90
N HIS A 68 -13.12 -4.76 8.23
CA HIS A 68 -13.36 -4.51 6.80
C HIS A 68 -13.91 -3.11 6.50
N LEU A 69 -14.70 -2.52 7.41
CA LEU A 69 -15.11 -1.11 7.28
C LEU A 69 -13.93 -0.15 7.38
N ILE A 70 -12.91 -0.49 8.17
CA ILE A 70 -11.66 0.28 8.27
C ILE A 70 -10.75 -0.01 7.06
N GLN A 71 -10.67 -1.25 6.60
CA GLN A 71 -9.85 -1.63 5.43
C GLN A 71 -10.29 -0.89 4.17
N LEU A 72 -11.59 -0.74 3.90
CA LEU A 72 -12.11 -0.05 2.71
C LEU A 72 -11.42 1.31 2.42
N PRO A 73 -11.46 2.32 3.32
CA PRO A 73 -10.77 3.58 3.09
C PRO A 73 -9.24 3.42 3.15
N MET A 74 -8.69 2.52 3.96
CA MET A 74 -7.24 2.36 4.08
C MET A 74 -6.61 1.74 2.82
N LEU A 75 -7.23 0.74 2.20
CA LEU A 75 -6.76 0.14 0.95
C LEU A 75 -6.88 1.11 -0.22
N ALA A 76 -7.93 1.93 -0.25
CA ALA A 76 -8.04 3.02 -1.22
C ALA A 76 -6.89 4.04 -1.08
N LEU A 77 -6.52 4.39 0.16
CA LEU A 77 -5.35 5.24 0.43
C LEU A 77 -4.03 4.56 0.02
N VAL A 78 -3.87 3.26 0.28
CA VAL A 78 -2.69 2.49 -0.18
C VAL A 78 -2.60 2.49 -1.70
N ALA A 79 -3.70 2.23 -2.41
CA ALA A 79 -3.76 2.27 -3.87
C ALA A 79 -3.38 3.65 -4.41
N LEU A 80 -3.89 4.72 -3.79
CA LEU A 80 -3.51 6.09 -4.12
C LEU A 80 -2.02 6.35 -3.85
N GLY A 81 -1.46 5.79 -2.77
CA GLY A 81 -0.03 5.83 -2.47
C GLY A 81 0.79 5.19 -3.59
N LEU A 82 0.45 3.97 -4.01
CA LEU A 82 1.12 3.26 -5.11
C LEU A 82 1.03 4.05 -6.43
N TRP A 83 -0.13 4.63 -6.73
CA TRP A 83 -0.34 5.47 -7.90
C TRP A 83 0.61 6.69 -7.90
N ARG A 84 0.78 7.32 -6.74
CA ARG A 84 1.61 8.52 -6.56
C ARG A 84 3.11 8.23 -6.47
N LEU A 85 3.52 7.02 -6.05
CA LEU A 85 4.94 6.64 -5.96
C LEU A 85 5.70 6.85 -7.27
N VAL A 86 5.02 6.68 -8.41
CA VAL A 86 5.60 6.83 -9.75
C VAL A 86 5.35 8.21 -10.36
N ASP A 87 4.97 9.22 -9.56
CA ASP A 87 4.80 10.60 -10.02
C ASP A 87 6.10 11.14 -10.67
N GLY A 88 5.94 11.79 -11.82
CA GLY A 88 7.04 12.35 -12.60
C GLY A 88 7.89 11.33 -13.37
N VAL A 89 7.53 10.04 -13.41
CA VAL A 89 8.16 9.04 -14.29
C VAL A 89 7.32 8.89 -15.56
N SER A 90 7.71 9.55 -16.66
CA SER A 90 6.93 9.60 -17.91
C SER A 90 7.62 8.96 -19.11
N GLU A 91 8.95 8.90 -19.13
CA GLU A 91 9.70 8.59 -20.35
C GLU A 91 10.09 7.11 -20.48
N GLY A 92 10.13 6.64 -21.73
CA GLY A 92 10.65 5.33 -22.10
C GLY A 92 9.99 4.13 -21.40
N VAL A 93 10.76 3.07 -21.18
CA VAL A 93 10.28 1.84 -20.51
C VAL A 93 9.84 2.09 -19.07
N ALA A 94 10.49 3.03 -18.37
CA ALA A 94 10.11 3.43 -17.01
C ALA A 94 8.73 4.09 -16.99
N GLY A 95 8.41 4.93 -17.98
CA GLY A 95 7.08 5.53 -18.15
C GLY A 95 5.99 4.52 -18.50
N LEU A 96 6.30 3.47 -19.27
CA LEU A 96 5.36 2.37 -19.48
C LEU A 96 5.07 1.62 -18.16
N ALA A 97 6.11 1.30 -17.40
CA ALA A 97 5.95 0.66 -16.10
C ALA A 97 5.20 1.53 -15.10
N ALA A 98 5.42 2.85 -15.09
CA ALA A 98 4.65 3.78 -14.26
C ALA A 98 3.15 3.76 -14.60
N ARG A 99 2.80 3.69 -15.90
CA ARG A 99 1.39 3.55 -16.33
C ARG A 99 0.79 2.21 -15.92
N LEU A 100 1.55 1.11 -16.06
CA LEU A 100 1.12 -0.21 -15.59
C LEU A 100 0.92 -0.24 -14.07
N SER A 101 1.79 0.44 -13.32
CA SER A 101 1.67 0.56 -11.87
C SER A 101 0.37 1.24 -11.47
N ARG A 102 0.05 2.37 -12.11
CA ARG A 102 -1.22 3.10 -11.92
C ARG A 102 -2.43 2.26 -12.29
N ALA A 103 -2.40 1.60 -13.44
CA ALA A 103 -3.48 0.72 -13.87
C ALA A 103 -3.71 -0.42 -12.87
N GLY A 104 -2.63 -1.07 -12.41
CA GLY A 104 -2.69 -2.10 -11.36
C GLY A 104 -3.27 -1.56 -10.06
N ALA A 105 -2.81 -0.40 -9.59
CA ALA A 105 -3.31 0.22 -8.37
C ALA A 105 -4.81 0.56 -8.45
N PHE A 106 -5.29 1.01 -9.61
CA PHE A 106 -6.71 1.28 -9.84
C PHE A 106 -7.56 0.01 -9.87
N VAL A 107 -7.11 -1.04 -10.56
CA VAL A 107 -7.80 -2.33 -10.56
C VAL A 107 -7.81 -2.95 -9.16
N PHE A 108 -6.70 -2.88 -8.44
CA PHE A 108 -6.60 -3.28 -7.03
C PHE A 108 -7.64 -2.56 -6.19
N ALA A 109 -7.72 -1.22 -6.27
CA ALA A 109 -8.69 -0.44 -5.51
C ALA A 109 -10.13 -0.89 -5.78
N ILE A 110 -10.49 -1.14 -7.04
CA ILE A 110 -11.84 -1.59 -7.41
C ILE A 110 -12.14 -2.98 -6.84
N LEU A 111 -11.26 -3.95 -7.09
CA LEU A 111 -11.52 -5.34 -6.75
C LEU A 111 -11.45 -5.59 -5.24
N TYR A 112 -10.51 -4.98 -4.52
CA TYR A 112 -10.51 -5.09 -3.05
C TYR A 112 -11.68 -4.35 -2.40
N THR A 113 -12.13 -3.21 -2.97
CA THR A 113 -13.38 -2.58 -2.51
C THR A 113 -14.56 -3.52 -2.67
N ALA A 114 -14.65 -4.23 -3.80
CA ALA A 114 -15.68 -5.24 -4.02
C ALA A 114 -15.55 -6.42 -3.05
N LEU A 115 -14.33 -6.93 -2.84
CA LEU A 115 -14.05 -8.04 -1.91
C LEU A 115 -14.50 -7.70 -0.49
N ASP A 116 -14.05 -6.56 0.04
CA ASP A 116 -14.38 -6.12 1.41
C ASP A 116 -15.86 -5.83 1.54
N SER A 117 -16.51 -5.27 0.51
CA SER A 117 -17.94 -5.02 0.54
C SER A 117 -18.77 -6.31 0.59
N ILE A 118 -18.36 -7.34 -0.15
CA ILE A 118 -19.08 -8.62 -0.26
C ILE A 118 -18.71 -9.54 0.91
N GLY A 119 -17.45 -9.97 0.99
CA GLY A 119 -16.97 -10.98 1.94
C GLY A 119 -16.67 -10.41 3.33
N GLY A 120 -16.28 -9.14 3.41
CA GLY A 120 -16.04 -8.47 4.68
C GLY A 120 -17.33 -8.02 5.35
N VAL A 121 -17.91 -6.95 4.81
CA VAL A 121 -19.04 -6.23 5.37
C VAL A 121 -20.35 -6.98 5.14
N GLY A 122 -20.68 -7.32 3.90
CA GLY A 122 -21.95 -7.95 3.53
C GLY A 122 -22.17 -9.31 4.21
N LEU A 123 -21.18 -10.19 4.09
CA LEU A 123 -21.19 -11.51 4.75
C LEU A 123 -21.19 -11.38 6.28
N GLY A 124 -20.30 -10.56 6.84
CA GLY A 124 -20.21 -10.35 8.28
C GLY A 124 -21.52 -9.81 8.87
N ARG A 125 -22.19 -8.88 8.17
CA ARG A 125 -23.47 -8.35 8.62
C ARG A 125 -24.60 -9.38 8.49
N SER A 126 -24.58 -10.19 7.44
CA SER A 126 -25.52 -11.31 7.28
C SER A 126 -25.40 -12.34 8.41
N ILE A 127 -24.18 -12.64 8.88
CA ILE A 127 -23.96 -13.50 10.05
C ILE A 127 -24.60 -12.89 11.31
N LEU A 128 -24.34 -11.60 11.56
CA LEU A 128 -24.90 -10.91 12.73
C LEU A 128 -26.43 -10.87 12.71
N ASP A 129 -27.03 -10.59 11.56
CA ASP A 129 -28.48 -10.54 11.41
C ASP A 129 -29.10 -11.94 11.54
N LEU A 130 -28.45 -12.98 11.01
CA LEU A 130 -28.87 -14.37 11.20
C LEU A 130 -28.86 -14.78 12.68
N GLU A 131 -27.79 -14.47 13.42
CA GLU A 131 -27.71 -14.76 14.85
C GLU A 131 -28.75 -13.96 15.66
N ALA A 132 -29.03 -12.70 15.29
CA ALA A 132 -30.07 -11.90 15.91
C ALA A 132 -31.47 -12.50 15.66
N MET A 133 -31.77 -12.92 14.43
CA MET A 133 -33.05 -13.55 14.08
C MET A 133 -33.25 -14.90 14.80
N ARG A 134 -32.18 -15.70 14.96
CA ARG A 134 -32.19 -16.93 15.76
C ARG A 134 -32.51 -16.65 17.22
N ALA A 135 -31.81 -15.68 17.83
CA ALA A 135 -32.03 -15.31 19.22
C ALA A 135 -33.46 -14.78 19.47
N ALA A 136 -34.05 -14.10 18.48
CA ALA A 136 -35.42 -13.61 18.53
C ALA A 136 -36.48 -14.70 18.25
N GLY A 137 -36.09 -15.94 17.92
CA GLY A 137 -37.02 -17.01 17.55
C GLY A 137 -37.76 -16.76 16.22
N SER A 138 -37.21 -15.89 15.37
CA SER A 138 -37.81 -15.52 14.07
C SER A 138 -37.46 -16.49 12.94
N LEU A 139 -36.61 -17.49 13.21
CA LEU A 139 -36.22 -18.53 12.27
C LEU A 139 -36.40 -19.90 12.91
N THR A 140 -36.97 -20.82 12.14
CA THR A 140 -36.91 -22.25 12.44
C THR A 140 -35.47 -22.77 12.35
N PRO A 141 -35.13 -23.88 13.00
CA PRO A 141 -33.82 -24.52 12.86
C PRO A 141 -33.45 -24.83 11.41
N GLU A 142 -34.43 -25.23 10.59
CA GLU A 142 -34.25 -25.56 9.18
C GLU A 142 -33.93 -24.33 8.33
N GLU A 143 -34.65 -23.21 8.52
CA GLU A 143 -34.35 -21.95 7.83
C GLU A 143 -32.97 -21.42 8.22
N ALA A 144 -32.64 -21.50 9.52
CA ALA A 144 -31.33 -21.15 10.05
C ALA A 144 -30.21 -21.99 9.41
N ALA A 145 -30.40 -23.30 9.23
CA ALA A 145 -29.42 -24.17 8.58
C ALA A 145 -29.29 -23.87 7.07
N GLY A 146 -30.41 -23.58 6.39
CA GLY A 146 -30.42 -23.15 5.00
C GLY A 146 -29.64 -21.85 4.77
N ALA A 147 -29.82 -20.86 5.65
CA ALA A 147 -29.08 -19.60 5.60
C ALA A 147 -27.58 -19.79 5.79
N VAL A 148 -27.14 -20.62 6.75
CA VAL A 148 -25.72 -20.97 6.93
C VAL A 148 -25.13 -21.59 5.67
N LYS A 149 -25.85 -22.56 5.09
CA LYS A 149 -25.40 -23.22 3.85
C LYS A 149 -25.25 -22.24 2.70
N LEU A 150 -26.14 -21.27 2.58
CA LEU A 150 -26.03 -20.20 1.57
C LEU A 150 -24.81 -19.32 1.82
N LEU A 151 -24.56 -18.90 3.06
CA LEU A 151 -23.42 -18.05 3.40
C LEU A 151 -22.09 -18.76 3.12
N ASP A 152 -21.95 -20.04 3.49
CA ASP A 152 -20.77 -20.84 3.16
C ASP A 152 -20.61 -21.05 1.65
N ALA A 153 -21.71 -21.24 0.91
CA ALA A 153 -21.67 -21.36 -0.55
C ALA A 153 -21.23 -20.07 -1.24
N VAL A 154 -21.70 -18.91 -0.77
CA VAL A 154 -21.26 -17.59 -1.26
C VAL A 154 -19.78 -17.38 -0.97
N TRP A 155 -19.28 -17.79 0.20
CA TRP A 155 -17.86 -17.64 0.55
C TRP A 155 -16.91 -18.34 -0.42
N VAL A 156 -17.31 -19.49 -0.98
CA VAL A 156 -16.49 -20.26 -1.93
C VAL A 156 -16.88 -20.04 -3.40
N ASP A 157 -17.72 -19.06 -3.68
CA ASP A 157 -18.13 -18.72 -5.04
C ASP A 157 -16.89 -18.32 -5.89
N PRO A 158 -16.69 -18.90 -7.08
CA PRO A 158 -15.49 -18.67 -7.88
C PRO A 158 -15.37 -17.24 -8.43
N VAL A 159 -16.43 -16.44 -8.39
CA VAL A 159 -16.41 -15.05 -8.89
C VAL A 159 -16.25 -14.06 -7.73
N THR A 160 -17.09 -14.20 -6.70
CA THR A 160 -17.31 -13.20 -5.64
C THR A 160 -16.96 -13.68 -4.24
N GLY A 161 -16.56 -14.94 -4.08
CA GLY A 161 -16.19 -15.52 -2.79
C GLY A 161 -14.96 -14.88 -2.15
N GLY A 162 -14.63 -15.32 -0.94
CA GLY A 162 -13.53 -14.79 -0.14
C GLY A 162 -12.15 -15.15 -0.70
N VAL A 163 -11.70 -16.38 -0.49
CA VAL A 163 -10.36 -16.84 -0.90
C VAL A 163 -10.43 -17.58 -2.24
N GLY A 164 -9.61 -17.17 -3.20
CA GLY A 164 -9.47 -17.86 -4.49
C GLY A 164 -10.51 -17.52 -5.55
N SER A 165 -11.42 -16.58 -5.28
CA SER A 165 -12.37 -16.07 -6.26
C SER A 165 -11.69 -15.14 -7.28
N PHE A 166 -12.36 -14.87 -8.41
CA PHE A 166 -11.90 -13.89 -9.40
C PHE A 166 -11.67 -12.51 -8.78
N VAL A 167 -12.59 -12.03 -7.94
CA VAL A 167 -12.45 -10.73 -7.28
C VAL A 167 -11.22 -10.70 -6.36
N SER A 168 -11.04 -11.76 -5.56
CA SER A 168 -9.92 -11.89 -4.62
C SER A 168 -8.58 -12.00 -5.35
N LEU A 169 -8.44 -13.00 -6.24
CA LEU A 169 -7.22 -13.23 -7.02
C LEU A 169 -6.90 -12.06 -7.96
N GLY A 170 -7.92 -11.50 -8.61
CA GLY A 170 -7.74 -10.35 -9.49
C GLY A 170 -7.22 -9.13 -8.74
N GLY A 171 -7.77 -8.86 -7.55
CA GLY A 171 -7.33 -7.76 -6.70
C GLY A 171 -5.89 -7.97 -6.20
N SER A 172 -5.57 -9.17 -5.74
CA SER A 172 -4.28 -9.51 -5.15
C SER A 172 -3.16 -9.50 -6.20
N TRP A 173 -3.42 -10.03 -7.40
CA TRP A 173 -2.49 -9.93 -8.54
C TRP A 173 -2.35 -8.49 -9.05
N ALA A 174 -3.43 -7.71 -9.08
CA ALA A 174 -3.35 -6.30 -9.46
C ALA A 174 -2.46 -5.50 -8.50
N ALA A 175 -2.51 -5.79 -7.20
CA ALA A 175 -1.62 -5.18 -6.21
C ALA A 175 -0.14 -5.56 -6.45
N PHE A 176 0.14 -6.84 -6.72
CA PHE A 176 1.49 -7.28 -7.07
C PHE A 176 2.01 -6.61 -8.34
N VAL A 177 1.21 -6.57 -9.41
CA VAL A 177 1.56 -5.86 -10.65
C VAL A 177 1.83 -4.39 -10.38
N ALA A 178 0.99 -3.73 -9.57
CA ALA A 178 1.15 -2.32 -9.20
C ALA A 178 2.50 -2.07 -8.53
N ALA A 179 2.84 -2.90 -7.53
CA ALA A 179 4.06 -2.79 -6.75
C ALA A 179 5.31 -3.13 -7.58
N ALA A 180 5.27 -4.22 -8.36
CA ALA A 180 6.39 -4.64 -9.20
C ALA A 180 6.69 -3.62 -10.30
N ALA A 181 5.64 -3.09 -10.94
CA ALA A 181 5.79 -2.06 -11.95
C ALA A 181 6.28 -0.73 -11.33
N ALA A 182 5.85 -0.38 -10.12
CA ALA A 182 6.38 0.77 -9.39
C ALA A 182 7.88 0.61 -9.08
N ALA A 183 8.26 -0.55 -8.54
CA ALA A 183 9.65 -0.86 -8.22
C ALA A 183 10.53 -0.79 -9.49
N PHE A 184 10.07 -1.38 -10.59
CA PHE A 184 10.77 -1.29 -11.87
C PHE A 184 10.87 0.15 -12.38
N ALA A 185 9.77 0.91 -12.38
CA ALA A 185 9.77 2.30 -12.85
C ALA A 185 10.75 3.17 -12.05
N LEU A 186 10.76 3.03 -10.72
CA LEU A 186 11.67 3.74 -9.83
C LEU A 186 13.13 3.32 -10.00
N GLY A 187 13.39 2.02 -10.17
CA GLY A 187 14.74 1.50 -10.41
C GLY A 187 15.29 1.91 -11.77
N ALA A 188 14.52 1.75 -12.84
CA ALA A 188 14.89 2.11 -14.20
C ALA A 188 15.14 3.62 -14.36
N SER A 189 14.41 4.45 -13.60
CA SER A 189 14.62 5.91 -13.55
C SER A 189 15.68 6.35 -12.53
N ARG A 190 16.34 5.42 -11.82
CA ARG A 190 17.33 5.67 -10.76
C ARG A 190 16.81 6.60 -9.66
N ARG A 191 15.52 6.51 -9.33
CA ARG A 191 14.85 7.36 -8.33
C ARG A 191 14.72 6.71 -6.95
N ALA A 192 15.06 5.43 -6.83
CA ALA A 192 14.98 4.68 -5.59
C ALA A 192 16.22 3.79 -5.40
N PRO A 193 16.69 3.61 -4.15
CA PRO A 193 17.74 2.67 -3.84
C PRO A 193 17.19 1.24 -3.83
N TRP A 194 18.06 0.24 -4.06
CA TRP A 194 17.65 -1.16 -4.14
C TRP A 194 16.90 -1.70 -2.90
N PRO A 195 17.16 -1.28 -1.63
CA PRO A 195 16.40 -1.80 -0.50
C PRO A 195 14.92 -1.41 -0.55
N ALA A 196 14.61 -0.17 -0.96
CA ALA A 196 13.23 0.28 -1.13
C ALA A 196 12.52 -0.49 -2.26
N LEU A 197 13.24 -0.81 -3.33
CA LEU A 197 12.71 -1.61 -4.44
C LEU A 197 12.38 -3.04 -3.99
N ALA A 198 13.27 -3.66 -3.22
CA ALA A 198 13.07 -5.00 -2.67
C ALA A 198 11.86 -5.04 -1.72
N LEU A 199 11.72 -4.03 -0.85
CA LEU A 199 10.57 -3.90 0.06
C LEU A 199 9.25 -3.70 -0.68
N LEU A 200 9.23 -2.95 -1.80
CA LEU A 200 8.04 -2.81 -2.64
C LEU A 200 7.66 -4.13 -3.32
N LEU A 201 8.63 -4.88 -3.83
CA LEU A 201 8.37 -6.20 -4.41
C LEU A 201 7.84 -7.18 -3.36
N PHE A 202 8.44 -7.16 -2.17
CA PHE A 202 8.00 -7.99 -1.05
C PHE A 202 6.58 -7.61 -0.59
N PHE A 203 6.25 -6.32 -0.49
CA PHE A 203 4.88 -5.85 -0.24
C PHE A 203 3.87 -6.45 -1.23
N GLY A 204 4.14 -6.34 -2.53
CA GLY A 204 3.22 -6.85 -3.54
C GLY A 204 3.08 -8.37 -3.49
N TRP A 205 4.20 -9.07 -3.23
CA TRP A 205 4.24 -10.53 -3.19
C TRP A 205 3.45 -11.08 -2.01
N GLU A 206 3.68 -10.56 -0.80
CA GLU A 206 2.95 -10.96 0.40
C GLU A 206 1.45 -10.70 0.24
N LEU A 207 1.06 -9.52 -0.24
CA LEU A 207 -0.35 -9.19 -0.46
C LEU A 207 -1.01 -10.04 -1.55
N GLN A 208 -0.23 -10.55 -2.51
CA GLN A 208 -0.71 -11.53 -3.46
C GLN A 208 -1.02 -12.88 -2.80
N ILE A 209 -0.20 -13.33 -1.85
CA ILE A 209 -0.46 -14.58 -1.14
C ILE A 209 -1.72 -14.46 -0.29
N SER A 210 -1.78 -13.43 0.55
CA SER A 210 -2.92 -13.13 1.40
C SER A 210 -2.80 -11.73 1.99
N HIS A 211 -3.93 -11.05 2.21
CA HIS A 211 -3.96 -9.83 3.00
C HIS A 211 -4.25 -10.09 4.48
N ALA A 212 -4.67 -11.30 4.86
CA ALA A 212 -4.82 -11.69 6.26
C ALA A 212 -3.45 -12.05 6.87
N ALA A 213 -3.39 -12.22 8.20
CA ALA A 213 -2.17 -12.63 8.87
C ALA A 213 -1.67 -14.01 8.37
N PRO A 214 -0.33 -14.22 8.29
CA PRO A 214 0.74 -13.28 8.64
C PRO A 214 1.15 -12.36 7.47
N HIS A 215 0.63 -12.60 6.28
CA HIS A 215 1.07 -11.97 5.03
C HIS A 215 0.67 -10.50 4.93
N GLY A 216 -0.55 -10.14 5.33
CA GLY A 216 -1.01 -8.74 5.38
C GLY A 216 -0.12 -7.83 6.22
N PRO A 217 0.10 -8.14 7.51
CA PRO A 217 1.01 -7.40 8.37
C PRO A 217 2.40 -7.22 7.74
N ALA A 218 2.97 -8.30 7.19
CA ALA A 218 4.27 -8.27 6.53
C ALA A 218 4.25 -7.34 5.29
N ALA A 219 3.21 -7.44 4.46
CA ALA A 219 3.03 -6.61 3.27
C ALA A 219 3.00 -5.12 3.64
N PHE A 220 2.06 -4.72 4.50
CA PHE A 220 1.84 -3.30 4.81
C PHE A 220 3.00 -2.68 5.60
N ALA A 221 3.63 -3.44 6.51
CA ALA A 221 4.85 -3.01 7.17
C ALA A 221 6.00 -2.76 6.17
N SER A 222 6.11 -3.57 5.13
CA SER A 222 7.14 -3.44 4.09
C SER A 222 6.89 -2.24 3.18
N LEU A 223 5.64 -1.96 2.82
CA LEU A 223 5.27 -0.73 2.11
C LEU A 223 5.62 0.52 2.92
N MET A 224 5.29 0.52 4.22
CA MET A 224 5.65 1.60 5.14
C MET A 224 7.16 1.78 5.21
N ALA A 225 7.91 0.69 5.39
CA ALA A 225 9.37 0.72 5.44
C ALA A 225 9.98 1.25 4.13
N ALA A 226 9.46 0.82 2.98
CA ALA A 226 9.88 1.32 1.67
C ALA A 226 9.66 2.83 1.55
N ALA A 227 8.48 3.32 1.94
CA ALA A 227 8.13 4.72 1.88
C ALA A 227 9.00 5.60 2.80
N LEU A 228 9.25 5.14 4.03
CA LEU A 228 10.16 5.80 4.97
C LEU A 228 11.59 5.84 4.41
N TRP A 229 12.06 4.74 3.80
CA TRP A 229 13.39 4.67 3.21
C TRP A 229 13.57 5.68 2.07
N LEU A 230 12.61 5.73 1.15
CA LEU A 230 12.61 6.68 0.02
C LEU A 230 12.64 8.14 0.48
N ARG A 231 12.04 8.45 1.63
CA ARG A 231 12.00 9.80 2.20
C ARG A 231 13.26 10.17 2.98
N LEU A 232 13.83 9.22 3.71
CA LEU A 232 14.95 9.49 4.61
C LEU A 232 16.30 9.46 3.89
N GLU A 233 16.47 8.63 2.86
CA GLU A 233 17.77 8.46 2.18
C GLU A 233 18.35 9.78 1.61
N PRO A 234 17.59 10.65 0.92
CA PRO A 234 18.14 11.91 0.44
C PRO A 234 18.70 12.78 1.57
N ARG A 235 18.07 12.76 2.75
CA ARG A 235 18.49 13.54 3.92
C ARG A 235 19.75 12.95 4.56
N LEU A 236 19.85 11.62 4.61
CA LEU A 236 21.03 10.93 5.13
C LEU A 236 22.26 11.18 4.25
N ARG A 237 22.10 11.16 2.92
CA ARG A 237 23.20 11.46 1.99
C ARG A 237 23.71 12.90 2.13
N VAL A 238 22.82 13.87 2.36
CA VAL A 238 23.20 15.27 2.61
C VAL A 238 23.90 15.45 3.96
N PHE A 239 23.46 14.74 5.00
CA PHE A 239 24.10 14.78 6.32
C PHE A 239 25.51 14.16 6.30
N SER A 240 25.68 13.00 5.66
CA SER A 240 26.98 12.34 5.50
C SER A 240 27.96 13.10 4.58
N ALA A 241 27.44 13.96 3.69
CA ALA A 241 28.25 14.79 2.78
C ALA A 241 28.70 16.14 3.38
N ARG A 242 28.50 16.38 4.69
CA ARG A 242 29.17 17.48 5.41
C ARG A 242 30.39 16.95 6.18
N PRO A 243 31.61 16.96 5.60
CA PRO A 243 32.82 16.88 6.40
C PRO A 243 32.92 18.13 7.28
N GLY A 244 33.42 17.97 8.50
CA GLY A 244 33.73 19.06 9.40
C GLY A 244 34.50 20.17 8.69
N SER A 245 33.87 21.34 8.58
CA SER A 245 34.56 22.59 8.34
C SER A 245 35.41 22.93 9.55
N ALA A 246 36.66 22.47 9.54
CA ALA A 246 37.72 23.14 10.28
C ALA A 246 38.54 23.95 9.25
N PRO A 247 38.39 25.28 9.17
CA PRO A 247 39.36 26.10 8.47
C PRO A 247 40.53 26.35 9.42
N SER A 248 41.70 25.78 9.11
CA SER A 248 42.97 26.19 9.71
C SER A 248 43.97 26.45 8.61
N GLU A 249 44.06 27.73 8.24
CA GLU A 249 45.23 28.47 7.78
C GLU A 249 46.20 27.77 6.82
N ALA A 250 46.06 28.11 5.54
CA ALA A 250 47.21 28.25 4.64
C ALA A 250 47.30 29.71 4.21
N VAL A 251 48.04 30.51 4.99
CA VAL A 251 48.50 31.84 4.58
C VAL A 251 49.56 31.65 3.48
N GLY A 252 49.11 31.58 2.24
CA GLY A 252 49.94 31.68 1.05
C GLY A 252 49.92 33.12 0.54
N ALA A 253 50.85 33.94 1.02
CA ALA A 253 51.13 35.23 0.42
C ALA A 253 52.06 35.03 -0.79
N SER A 254 51.60 35.32 -2.00
CA SER A 254 52.46 35.91 -3.02
C SER A 254 51.66 36.69 -4.07
N PHE A 255 52.29 37.78 -4.49
CA PHE A 255 51.79 38.91 -5.24
C PHE A 255 51.35 38.60 -6.68
N SER A 256 50.37 39.35 -7.19
CA SER A 256 50.28 39.69 -8.61
C SER A 256 49.78 41.13 -8.80
N VAL A 257 50.72 41.98 -9.23
CA VAL A 257 50.53 43.30 -9.84
C VAL A 257 49.95 43.03 -11.25
N GLY A 258 48.83 43.57 -11.71
CA GLY A 258 48.43 44.97 -11.62
C GLY A 258 48.84 45.72 -12.89
N GLU A 259 48.27 45.40 -14.06
CA GLU A 259 48.14 46.40 -15.13
C GLU A 259 47.01 46.07 -16.13
N ARG A 260 46.10 47.03 -16.26
CA ARG A 260 44.96 47.04 -17.19
C ARG A 260 45.37 47.84 -18.42
N ILE A 261 45.25 47.25 -19.61
CA ILE A 261 45.15 48.01 -20.86
C ILE A 261 44.10 47.32 -21.72
N LEU A 262 42.97 48.00 -21.93
CA LEU A 262 42.28 48.16 -23.22
C LEU A 262 40.92 48.84 -22.99
N VAL A 263 40.92 50.15 -23.22
CA VAL A 263 39.73 50.89 -23.61
C VAL A 263 39.82 51.01 -25.12
N ASP A 264 38.91 50.37 -25.85
CA ASP A 264 38.51 50.88 -27.16
C ASP A 264 37.00 50.70 -27.39
N ARG A 265 36.43 51.74 -27.98
CA ARG A 265 35.02 52.04 -28.17
C ARG A 265 34.54 51.42 -29.49
N THR A 266 33.29 50.99 -29.56
CA THR A 266 32.41 51.19 -30.75
C THR A 266 30.94 50.81 -30.45
N ILE A 267 30.15 51.84 -30.12
CA ILE A 267 28.85 52.31 -30.64
C ILE A 267 27.85 51.29 -31.29
N PRO A 268 26.52 51.50 -31.11
CA PRO A 268 25.47 50.48 -31.03
C PRO A 268 24.58 50.38 -32.28
N LEU A 269 23.75 49.32 -32.37
CA LEU A 269 22.53 49.36 -33.19
C LEU A 269 21.37 48.58 -32.56
N ASP A 270 20.26 49.30 -32.52
CA ASP A 270 18.88 48.98 -32.21
C ASP A 270 18.27 47.90 -33.12
N ARG A 271 17.40 47.04 -32.57
CA ARG A 271 16.19 46.56 -33.26
C ARG A 271 15.15 46.00 -32.29
N LYS A 272 14.06 46.74 -32.15
CA LYS A 272 12.71 46.25 -31.79
C LYS A 272 12.07 45.47 -32.97
N THR A 273 11.01 44.71 -32.64
CA THR A 273 10.03 43.96 -33.50
C THR A 273 10.57 42.64 -34.07
N LEU A 274 9.94 41.46 -33.87
CA LEU A 274 8.53 41.06 -33.71
C LEU A 274 8.31 40.09 -32.53
#